data_AF-A0A972P6B2-F1
#
_entry.id   AF-A0A972P6B2-F1
#
_cell.length_a   1.000
_cell.length_b   1.000
_cell.length_c   1.000
_cell.angle_alpha   90.00
_cell.angle_beta   90.00
_cell.angle_gamma   90.00
#
_symmetry.space_group_name_H-M   'P 1'
#
loop_
_entity.id
_entity.type
_entity.pdbx_description
1 polymer ?
#
loop_
_entity_poly.entity_id
_entity_poly.type
_entity_poly.pdbx_seq_one_letter_code
_entity_poly.pdbx_strand_id
1 'polypeptide(L)'
;MDRPKTFEVAVALIMGRTGKNKVSAMEEARDSYPDLFLEFSARMKAGGPDYFAALGIEGKETTFEQAVSSHYQTGKSKADSVKAAMQSHPEAYQKYLLRLRNGEHVRFDLNR
;
A
#
# COMPACT_ATOMS: atom_id res chain seq x y z
N MET A 1 22.79 10.98 -12.01
CA MET A 1 21.43 10.97 -11.46
C MET A 1 21.46 11.82 -10.20
N ASP A 2 20.62 12.85 -10.11
CA ASP A 2 20.53 13.70 -8.92
C ASP A 2 20.02 12.90 -7.73
N ARG A 3 20.63 13.11 -6.56
CA ARG A 3 20.20 12.49 -5.31
C ARG A 3 18.79 13.01 -4.95
N PRO A 4 17.85 12.13 -4.56
CA PRO A 4 16.53 12.58 -4.12
C PRO A 4 16.65 13.52 -2.92
N LYS A 5 15.84 14.59 -2.91
CA LYS A 5 15.83 15.59 -1.83
C LYS A 5 15.00 15.18 -0.63
N THR A 6 14.05 14.27 -0.80
CA THR A 6 13.18 13.76 0.26
C THR A 6 12.97 12.26 0.12
N PHE A 7 12.57 11.60 1.21
CA PHE A 7 12.27 10.18 1.20
C PHE A 7 11.15 9.85 0.20
N GLU A 8 10.10 10.65 0.16
CA GLU A 8 8.98 10.39 -0.75
C GLU A 8 9.37 10.51 -2.22
N VAL A 9 10.28 11.44 -2.56
CA VAL A 9 10.84 11.53 -3.92
C VAL A 9 11.70 10.31 -4.25
N ALA A 10 12.49 9.81 -3.29
CA ALA A 10 13.26 8.59 -3.47
C ALA A 10 12.35 7.38 -3.80
N VAL A 11 11.24 7.25 -3.06
CA VAL A 11 10.21 6.24 -3.31
C VAL A 11 9.58 6.41 -4.69
N ALA A 12 9.23 7.64 -5.07
CA ALA A 12 8.67 7.96 -6.40
C ALA A 12 9.58 7.49 -7.54
N LEU A 13 10.87 7.82 -7.42
CA LEU A 13 11.87 7.47 -8.42
C LEU A 13 12.06 5.96 -8.53
N ILE A 14 12.07 5.25 -7.39
CA ILE A 14 12.15 3.79 -7.37
C ILE A 14 10.91 3.17 -8.01
N MET A 15 9.71 3.65 -7.67
CA MET A 15 8.46 3.19 -8.30
C MET A 15 8.48 3.40 -9.81
N GLY A 16 8.87 4.60 -10.26
CA GLY A 16 8.96 4.91 -11.69
C GLY A 16 10.02 4.09 -12.43
N ARG A 17 11.16 3.79 -11.79
CA ARG A 17 12.25 3.01 -12.39
C ARG A 17 11.94 1.51 -12.45
N THR A 18 11.31 0.97 -11.41
CA THR A 18 11.22 -0.48 -11.19
C THR A 18 9.82 -1.05 -11.39
N GLY A 19 8.79 -0.20 -11.42
CA GLY A 19 7.39 -0.64 -11.41
C GLY A 19 6.93 -1.24 -10.09
N LYS A 20 7.75 -1.18 -9.03
CA LYS A 20 7.38 -1.67 -7.69
C LYS A 20 6.21 -0.88 -7.12
N ASN A 21 5.42 -1.55 -6.28
CA ASN A 21 4.39 -0.89 -5.48
C ASN A 21 5.03 0.00 -4.38
N LYS A 22 4.23 0.87 -3.76
CA LYS A 22 4.69 1.83 -2.74
C LYS A 22 5.44 1.15 -1.59
N VAL A 23 4.95 0.02 -1.08
CA VAL A 23 5.55 -0.67 0.08
C VAL A 23 6.95 -1.18 -0.28
N SER A 24 7.08 -1.93 -1.37
CA SER A 24 8.37 -2.45 -1.81
C SER A 24 9.35 -1.34 -2.24
N ALA A 25 8.84 -0.22 -2.76
CA ALA A 25 9.66 0.94 -3.07
C ALA A 25 10.11 1.71 -1.82
N MET A 26 9.30 1.73 -0.75
CA MET A 26 9.70 2.28 0.55
C MET A 26 10.79 1.45 1.23
N GLU A 27 10.72 0.12 1.14
CA GLU A 27 11.78 -0.77 1.64
C GLU A 27 13.10 -0.49 0.91
N GLU A 28 13.10 -0.46 -0.42
CA GLU A 28 14.31 -0.15 -1.21
C GLU A 28 14.80 1.28 -0.98
N ALA A 29 13.90 2.26 -0.83
CA ALA A 29 14.26 3.63 -0.53
C ALA A 29 14.91 3.76 0.85
N ARG A 30 14.44 2.99 1.83
CA ARG A 30 14.99 2.96 3.19
C ARG A 30 16.42 2.40 3.19
N ASP A 31 16.66 1.34 2.44
CA ASP A 31 17.98 0.72 2.35
C ASP A 31 18.97 1.61 1.56
N SER A 32 18.48 2.30 0.52
CA SER A 32 19.30 3.14 -0.36
C SER A 32 19.55 4.55 0.20
N TYR A 33 18.60 5.09 0.97
CA TYR A 33 18.62 6.45 1.52
C TYR A 33 18.16 6.48 2.99
N PRO A 34 18.92 5.84 3.90
CA PRO A 34 18.52 5.69 5.29
C PRO A 34 18.42 7.03 6.04
N ASP A 35 19.20 8.03 5.65
CA ASP A 35 19.15 9.38 6.21
C ASP A 35 17.83 10.09 5.90
N LEU A 36 17.37 10.01 4.64
CA LEU A 36 16.06 10.55 4.25
C LEU A 36 14.92 9.84 4.98
N PHE A 37 15.05 8.52 5.21
CA PHE A 37 14.06 7.78 5.99
C PHE A 37 13.98 8.23 7.44
N LEU A 38 15.12 8.54 8.08
CA LEU A 38 15.15 9.05 9.44
C LEU A 38 14.48 10.42 9.55
N GLU A 39 14.74 11.32 8.61
CA GLU A 39 14.09 12.63 8.54
C GLU A 39 12.57 12.50 8.34
N PHE A 40 12.15 11.62 7.42
CA PHE A 40 10.75 11.28 7.19
C PHE A 40 10.10 10.74 8.47
N SER A 41 10.72 9.75 9.12
CA SER A 41 10.19 9.12 10.33
C SER A 41 10.06 10.12 11.48
N ALA A 42 11.07 10.98 11.68
CA ALA A 42 11.04 12.02 12.69
C ALA A 42 9.90 13.02 12.43
N ARG A 43 9.73 13.44 11.17
CA ARG A 43 8.62 14.32 10.75
C ARG A 43 7.26 13.68 11.01
N MET A 44 7.07 12.43 10.59
CA MET A 44 5.80 11.71 10.80
C MET A 44 5.48 11.52 12.29
N LYS A 45 6.49 11.21 13.12
CA LYS A 45 6.33 11.08 14.57
C LYS A 45 5.95 12.40 15.24
N ALA A 46 6.40 13.53 14.69
CA ALA A 46 6.03 14.86 15.15
C ALA A 46 4.64 15.32 14.66
N GLY A 47 3.89 14.47 13.93
CA GLY A 47 2.63 14.85 13.31
C GLY A 47 2.80 15.81 12.13
N GLY A 48 3.99 15.85 11.54
CA GLY A 48 4.28 16.65 10.36
C GLY A 48 3.60 16.12 9.10
N PRO A 49 3.67 16.89 8.00
CA PRO A 49 2.99 16.53 6.76
C PRO A 49 3.58 15.28 6.09
N ASP A 50 2.68 14.45 5.56
CA ASP A 50 2.98 13.36 4.63
C ASP A 50 2.94 13.90 3.19
N TYR A 51 4.07 13.85 2.49
CA TYR A 51 4.15 14.36 1.11
C TYR A 51 3.87 13.31 0.03
N PHE A 52 3.59 12.05 0.40
CA PHE A 52 3.21 11.03 -0.59
C PHE A 52 1.98 11.43 -1.40
N ALA A 53 0.97 12.02 -0.75
CA ALA A 53 -0.23 12.51 -1.42
C ALA A 53 0.09 13.65 -2.41
N ALA A 54 0.98 14.57 -2.03
CA ALA A 54 1.39 15.68 -2.88
C ALA A 54 2.15 15.22 -4.14
N LEU A 55 2.82 14.06 -4.08
CA LEU A 55 3.51 13.46 -5.22
C LEU A 55 2.59 12.58 -6.08
N GLY A 56 1.29 12.49 -5.76
CA GLY A 56 0.39 11.53 -6.42
C GLY A 56 0.78 10.08 -6.16
N ILE A 57 1.64 9.82 -5.17
CA ILE A 57 2.03 8.50 -4.69
C ILE A 57 1.01 8.09 -3.63
N GLU A 58 -0.26 8.13 -4.03
CA GLU A 58 -1.26 7.33 -3.36
C GLU A 58 -0.93 5.90 -3.77
N GLY A 59 -0.34 5.13 -2.86
CA GLY A 59 -0.27 3.69 -3.06
C GLY A 59 -1.70 3.27 -3.36
N LYS A 60 -1.94 2.68 -4.55
CA LYS A 60 -3.27 2.16 -4.93
C LYS A 60 -3.80 1.46 -3.71
N GLU A 61 -4.80 2.09 -3.09
CA GLU A 61 -5.27 1.61 -1.80
C GLU A 61 -5.72 0.18 -2.03
N THR A 62 -5.07 -0.78 -1.36
CA THR A 62 -5.34 -2.19 -1.60
C THR A 62 -6.78 -2.41 -1.20
N THR A 63 -7.66 -2.53 -2.19
CA THR A 63 -9.06 -2.86 -1.95
C THR A 63 -9.13 -4.22 -1.25
N PHE A 64 -10.17 -4.44 -0.46
CA PHE A 64 -10.33 -5.70 0.25
C PHE A 64 -10.33 -6.89 -0.73
N GLU A 65 -10.92 -6.69 -1.90
CA GLU A 65 -10.97 -7.60 -3.04
C GLU A 65 -9.58 -7.98 -3.56
N GLN A 66 -8.69 -6.99 -3.70
CA GLN A 66 -7.29 -7.23 -4.08
C GLN A 66 -6.53 -7.98 -3.00
N ALA A 67 -6.77 -7.67 -1.72
CA ALA A 67 -6.17 -8.40 -0.61
C ALA A 67 -6.63 -9.87 -0.61
N VAL A 68 -7.93 -10.14 -0.79
CA VAL A 68 -8.48 -11.50 -0.89
C VAL A 68 -7.90 -12.24 -2.09
N SER A 69 -7.85 -11.60 -3.26
CA SER A 69 -7.31 -12.19 -4.49
C SER A 69 -5.83 -12.56 -4.34
N SER A 70 -5.03 -11.68 -3.75
CA SER A 70 -3.61 -11.94 -3.45
C SER A 70 -3.42 -13.17 -2.57
N HIS A 71 -4.18 -13.28 -1.47
CA HIS A 71 -4.13 -14.46 -0.61
C HIS A 71 -4.61 -15.73 -1.32
N TYR A 72 -5.62 -15.63 -2.19
CA TYR A 72 -6.10 -16.76 -2.97
C TYR A 72 -5.06 -17.28 -3.96
N GLN A 73 -4.33 -16.38 -4.63
CA GLN A 73 -3.23 -16.72 -5.53
C GLN A 73 -2.06 -17.44 -4.84
N THR A 74 -1.92 -17.29 -3.51
CA THR A 74 -0.93 -18.06 -2.72
C THR A 74 -1.35 -19.50 -2.42
N GLY A 75 -2.48 -19.96 -2.97
CA GLY A 75 -2.98 -21.33 -2.82
C GLY A 75 -3.90 -21.54 -1.62
N LYS A 76 -4.31 -20.46 -0.93
CA LYS A 76 -5.28 -20.54 0.18
C LYS A 76 -6.68 -20.81 -0.34
N SER A 77 -7.50 -21.48 0.47
CA SER A 77 -8.93 -21.61 0.18
C SER A 77 -9.61 -20.24 0.12
N LYS A 78 -10.79 -20.14 -0.52
CA LYS A 78 -11.54 -18.87 -0.57
C LYS A 78 -11.83 -18.32 0.83
N ALA A 79 -12.25 -19.18 1.75
CA ALA A 79 -12.56 -18.80 3.13
C ALA A 79 -11.31 -18.33 3.90
N ASP A 80 -10.17 -18.99 3.70
CA ASP A 80 -8.92 -18.63 4.38
C ASP A 80 -8.31 -17.36 3.79
N SER A 81 -8.52 -17.11 2.49
CA SER A 81 -8.09 -15.88 1.82
C SER A 81 -8.84 -14.66 2.34
N VAL A 82 -10.15 -14.80 2.57
CA VAL A 82 -10.97 -13.76 3.22
C VAL A 82 -10.50 -13.50 4.64
N LYS A 83 -10.31 -14.55 5.46
CA LYS A 83 -9.81 -14.38 6.83
C LYS A 83 -8.42 -13.74 6.87
N ALA A 84 -7.51 -14.16 5.99
CA ALA A 84 -6.18 -13.59 5.89
C ALA A 84 -6.20 -12.12 5.44
N ALA A 85 -7.08 -11.77 4.49
CA ALA A 85 -7.29 -10.38 4.08
C ALA A 85 -7.85 -9.51 5.23
N MET A 86 -8.81 -10.03 6.00
CA MET A 86 -9.34 -9.32 7.18
C MET A 86 -8.26 -9.05 8.24
N GLN A 87 -7.36 -10.00 8.46
CA GLN A 87 -6.28 -9.85 9.45
C GLN A 87 -5.14 -8.94 8.96
N SER A 88 -4.79 -9.05 7.67
CA SER A 88 -3.66 -8.28 7.10
C SER A 88 -4.03 -6.87 6.67
N HIS A 89 -5.29 -6.61 6.32
CA HIS A 89 -5.77 -5.33 5.80
C HIS A 89 -7.11 -4.92 6.46
N PRO A 90 -7.12 -4.64 7.77
CA PRO A 90 -8.35 -4.32 8.50
C PRO A 90 -9.03 -3.03 8.03
N GLU A 91 -8.26 -2.03 7.60
CA GLU A 91 -8.79 -0.77 7.06
C GLU A 91 -9.51 -0.97 5.72
N ALA A 92 -8.95 -1.81 4.84
CA ALA A 92 -9.59 -2.19 3.59
C ALA A 92 -10.90 -2.94 3.84
N TYR A 93 -10.93 -3.82 4.85
CA TYR A 93 -12.14 -4.52 5.27
C TYR A 93 -13.23 -3.58 5.80
N GLN A 94 -12.88 -2.58 6.61
CA GLN A 94 -13.84 -1.59 7.08
C GLN A 94 -14.45 -0.77 5.93
N LYS A 95 -13.62 -0.35 4.97
CA LYS A 95 -14.09 0.34 3.76
C LYS A 95 -15.00 -0.56 2.92
N TYR A 96 -14.66 -1.84 2.78
CA TYR A 96 -15.52 -2.84 2.13
C TYR A 96 -16.88 -2.98 2.82
N LEU A 97 -16.92 -3.05 4.16
CA LEU A 97 -18.19 -3.08 4.91
C LEU A 97 -19.04 -1.82 4.72
N LEU A 98 -18.42 -0.64 4.67
CA LEU A 98 -19.11 0.61 4.38
C LEU A 98 -19.72 0.62 2.97
N ARG A 99 -18.97 0.11 1.98
CA ARG A 99 -19.46 -0.03 0.59
C ARG A 99 -20.67 -0.96 0.50
N LEU A 100 -20.59 -2.13 1.17
CA LEU A 100 -21.73 -3.04 1.29
C LEU A 100 -22.95 -2.39 1.96
N ARG A 101 -22.73 -1.63 3.04
CA ARG A 101 -23.79 -0.89 3.75
C ARG A 101 -24.44 0.17 2.85
N ASN A 102 -23.67 0.76 1.94
CA ASN A 102 -24.15 1.74 0.97
C ASN A 102 -24.82 1.09 -0.27
N GLY A 103 -24.96 -0.24 -0.29
CA GLY A 103 -25.63 -0.97 -1.36
C GLY A 103 -24.76 -1.30 -2.57
N GLU A 104 -23.43 -1.15 -2.49
CA GLU A 104 -22.55 -1.62 -3.55
C GLU A 104 -22.46 -3.15 -3.57
N HIS A 105 -22.77 -3.75 -4.71
CA HIS A 105 -22.55 -5.17 -4.95
C HIS A 105 -21.12 -5.44 -5.37
N VAL A 106 -20.27 -5.77 -4.40
CA VAL A 106 -18.89 -6.20 -4.66
C VAL A 106 -18.85 -7.70 -4.93
N ARG A 107 -18.39 -8.10 -6.13
CA ARG A 107 -18.14 -9.50 -6.48
C ARG A 107 -16.64 -9.79 -6.39
N PHE A 108 -16.27 -10.80 -5.59
CA PHE A 108 -14.93 -11.37 -5.65
C PHE A 108 -14.84 -12.31 -6.85
N ASP A 109 -14.35 -11.81 -7.97
CA ASP A 109 -14.07 -12.68 -9.11
C ASP A 109 -12.76 -13.43 -8.85
N LEU A 110 -12.89 -14.59 -8.21
CA LEU A 110 -11.76 -15.44 -7.80
C LEU A 110 -11.44 -16.51 -8.86
N ASN A 111 -11.98 -16.37 -10.07
CA ASN A 111 -11.73 -17.28 -11.19
C ASN A 111 -10.93 -16.54 -12.27
N ARG A 112 -9.60 -16.59 -12.18
CA ARG A 112 -8.73 -16.34 -13.34
C ARG A 112 -7.52 -17.26 -13.30
#